data_AF-A0A9D8IE25-F1
#
_entry.id   AF-A0A9D8IE25-F1
#
_cell.length_a   1.000
_cell.length_b   1.000
_cell.length_c   1.000
_cell.angle_alpha   90.00
_cell.angle_beta   90.00
_cell.angle_gamma   90.00
#
_symmetry.space_group_name_H-M   'P 1'
#
loop_
_entity.id
_entity.type
_entity.pdbx_description
1 polymer ?
#
loop_
_entity_poly.entity_id
_entity_poly.type
_entity_poly.pdbx_seq_one_letter_code
_entity_poly.pdbx_strand_id
1 'polypeptide(L)'
;MIEYDLVDPNKQKLLEKNDFIRDDRDFYVSKTQKKVFSFQRIKSESIDWLKQELNKQNTTGNWQFFCINDPSEGLQADIINPYL
;
A
#
# COMPACT_ATOMS: atom_id res chain seq x y z
N MET A 1 16.49 4.99 -22.37
CA MET A 1 16.01 5.82 -21.24
C MET A 1 15.09 4.91 -20.45
N ILE A 2 15.52 4.41 -19.29
CA ILE A 2 14.75 3.44 -18.50
C ILE A 2 13.69 4.26 -17.77
N GLU A 3 12.42 4.13 -18.17
CA GLU A 3 11.30 4.63 -17.38
C GLU A 3 11.35 3.89 -16.04
N TYR A 4 11.88 4.55 -15.01
CA TYR A 4 11.74 4.04 -13.66
C TYR A 4 10.24 3.84 -13.40
N ASP A 5 9.87 2.67 -12.88
CA ASP A 5 8.53 2.32 -12.39
C ASP A 5 8.13 3.21 -11.21
N LEU A 6 7.99 4.51 -11.47
CA LEU A 6 7.69 5.50 -10.46
C LEU A 6 6.17 5.59 -10.31
N VAL A 7 5.72 5.40 -9.08
CA VAL A 7 4.38 5.81 -8.68
C VAL A 7 4.28 7.34 -8.83
N ASP A 8 3.15 7.82 -9.34
CA ASP A 8 2.85 9.26 -9.44
C ASP A 8 3.19 9.96 -8.09
N PRO A 9 4.03 11.02 -8.10
CA PRO A 9 4.44 11.72 -6.88
C PRO A 9 3.26 12.23 -6.03
N ASN A 10 2.11 12.54 -6.64
CA ASN A 10 0.91 12.95 -5.91
C ASN A 10 0.31 11.79 -5.10
N LYS A 11 0.34 10.56 -5.63
CA LYS A 11 -0.12 9.36 -4.93
C LYS A 11 0.84 9.00 -3.79
N GLN A 12 2.15 9.10 -4.02
CA GLN A 12 3.15 8.91 -2.97
C GLN A 12 2.95 9.90 -1.82
N LYS A 13 2.88 11.20 -2.11
CA LYS A 13 2.64 12.23 -1.09
C LYS A 13 1.32 12.03 -0.34
N LEU A 14 0.30 11.51 -1.02
CA LEU A 14 -0.97 11.19 -0.38
C LEU A 14 -0.83 10.05 0.63
N LEU A 15 -0.11 8.98 0.28
CA LEU A 15 0.18 7.86 1.17
C LEU A 15 1.00 8.30 2.39
N GLU A 16 2.08 9.05 2.17
CA GLU A 16 2.93 9.58 3.25
C GLU A 16 2.14 10.47 4.24
N LYS A 17 1.23 11.30 3.73
CA LYS A 17 0.32 12.12 4.57
C LYS A 17 -0.70 11.31 5.38
N ASN A 18 -0.90 10.03 5.06
CA ASN A 18 -1.84 9.13 5.72
C ASN A 18 -1.14 8.03 6.52
N ASP A 19 0.09 8.29 6.99
CA ASP A 19 0.90 7.38 7.82
C ASP A 19 1.25 6.06 7.12
N PHE A 20 1.43 6.09 5.80
CA PHE A 20 2.03 4.96 5.08
C PHE A 20 3.52 5.16 4.91
N ILE A 21 4.27 4.10 5.17
CA ILE A 21 5.71 4.03 4.97
C ILE A 21 5.98 3.16 3.76
N ARG A 22 6.92 3.59 2.91
CA ARG A 22 7.42 2.76 1.82
C ARG A 22 8.28 1.63 2.38
N ASP A 23 7.97 0.41 1.98
CA ASP A 23 8.73 -0.79 2.24
C ASP A 23 9.61 -1.12 1.02
N ASP A 24 10.80 -1.69 1.27
CA ASP A 24 11.80 -1.99 0.24
C ASP A 24 11.33 -3.05 -0.77
N ARG A 25 10.28 -3.81 -0.46
CA ARG A 25 9.66 -4.81 -1.35
C ARG A 25 8.59 -4.20 -2.26
N ASP A 26 8.63 -2.89 -2.48
CA ASP A 26 7.66 -2.13 -3.30
C ASP A 26 6.21 -2.22 -2.76
N PHE A 27 6.07 -2.01 -1.44
CA PHE A 27 4.79 -1.82 -0.77
C PHE A 27 4.75 -0.49 -0.03
N TYR A 28 3.53 -0.01 0.22
CA TYR A 28 3.24 1.02 1.21
C TYR A 28 2.46 0.38 2.34
N VAL A 29 2.94 0.54 3.58
CA VAL A 29 2.39 -0.13 4.76
C VAL A 29 1.97 0.90 5.79
N SER A 30 0.76 0.76 6.34
CA SER A 30 0.30 1.53 7.50
C SER A 30 -0.09 0.59 8.63
N LYS A 31 0.67 0.67 9.74
CA LYS A 31 0.36 -0.07 10.98
C LYS A 31 -0.95 0.41 11.61
N THR A 32 -1.18 1.72 11.62
CA THR A 32 -2.35 2.34 12.26
C THR A 32 -3.64 1.93 11.54
N GLN A 33 -3.62 1.88 10.21
CA GLN A 33 -4.78 1.48 9.42
C GLN A 33 -4.84 -0.03 9.15
N LYS A 34 -3.75 -0.77 9.44
CA LYS A 34 -3.54 -2.17 9.05
C LYS A 34 -3.83 -2.41 7.57
N LYS A 35 -3.23 -1.59 6.71
CA LYS A 35 -3.37 -1.67 5.25
C LYS A 35 -2.01 -1.75 4.57
N VAL A 36 -1.96 -2.50 3.48
CA VAL A 36 -0.79 -2.67 2.61
C VAL A 36 -1.21 -2.41 1.17
N PHE A 37 -0.53 -1.51 0.48
CA PHE A 37 -0.73 -1.27 -0.95
C PHE A 37 0.54 -1.63 -1.72
N SER A 38 0.44 -2.47 -2.74
CA SER A 38 1.58 -2.66 -3.67
C SER A 38 1.78 -1.46 -4.57
N PHE A 39 3.02 -1.19 -4.97
CA PHE A 39 3.35 -0.12 -5.92
C PHE A 39 2.61 -0.29 -7.24
N GLN A 40 2.56 -1.52 -7.75
CA GLN A 40 1.87 -1.84 -9.01
C GLN A 40 0.38 -1.52 -8.93
N ARG A 41 -0.28 -1.85 -7.80
CA ARG A 41 -1.69 -1.51 -7.58
C ARG A 41 -1.90 0.00 -7.61
N ILE A 42 -1.08 0.76 -6.89
CA ILE A 42 -1.18 2.22 -6.85
C ILE A 42 -0.90 2.85 -8.22
N LYS A 43 0.08 2.30 -8.96
CA LYS A 43 0.41 2.75 -10.32
C LYS A 43 -0.79 2.57 -11.26
N SER A 44 -1.44 1.41 -11.21
CA SER A 44 -2.56 1.07 -12.09
C SER A 44 -3.86 1.81 -11.77
N GLU A 45 -4.10 2.15 -10.50
CA GLU A 45 -5.37 2.74 -10.07
C GLU A 45 -5.38 4.27 -10.14
N SER A 46 -6.56 4.89 -10.10
CA SER A 46 -6.66 6.35 -10.08
C SER A 46 -6.28 6.94 -8.72
N ILE A 47 -5.95 8.23 -8.67
CA ILE A 47 -5.74 8.92 -7.38
C ILE A 47 -7.03 8.96 -6.55
N ASP A 48 -8.20 9.02 -7.19
CA ASP A 48 -9.48 9.05 -6.49
C ASP A 48 -9.84 7.69 -5.90
N TRP A 49 -9.50 6.58 -6.57
CA TRP A 49 -9.58 5.25 -5.98
C TRP A 49 -8.72 5.17 -4.71
N LEU A 50 -7.48 5.65 -4.78
CA LEU A 50 -6.58 5.66 -3.62
C LEU A 50 -7.15 6.49 -2.46
N LYS A 51 -7.69 7.69 -2.73
CA LYS A 51 -8.37 8.50 -1.70
C LYS A 51 -9.56 7.76 -1.06
N GLN A 52 -10.36 7.07 -1.87
CA GLN A 52 -11.50 6.30 -1.36
C GLN A 52 -11.01 5.17 -0.44
N GLU A 53 -10.00 4.41 -0.84
CA GLU A 53 -9.46 3.33 0.00
C GLU A 53 -8.79 3.85 1.28
N LEU A 54 -8.12 5.00 1.24
CA LEU A 54 -7.55 5.64 2.43
C LEU A 54 -8.64 6.05 3.44
N ASN A 55 -9.76 6.59 2.95
CA ASN A 55 -10.87 7.05 3.80
C ASN A 55 -11.72 5.91 4.39
N LYS A 56 -11.70 4.71 3.80
CA LYS A 56 -12.43 3.55 4.33
C LYS A 56 -11.78 3.06 5.62
N GLN A 57 -12.51 3.02 6.72
CA GLN A 57 -11.97 2.42 7.96
C GLN A 57 -11.85 0.90 7.82
N ASN A 58 -10.76 0.35 8.36
CA ASN A 58 -10.61 -1.09 8.52
C ASN A 58 -11.37 -1.55 9.76
N THR A 59 -12.53 -2.17 9.56
CA THR A 59 -13.44 -2.60 10.64
C THR A 59 -13.20 -4.03 11.11
N THR A 60 -12.40 -4.80 10.38
CA THR A 60 -12.16 -6.23 10.68
C THR A 60 -11.05 -6.43 11.71
N GLY A 61 -10.19 -5.43 11.88
CA GLY A 61 -8.98 -5.54 12.71
C GLY A 61 -7.86 -6.39 12.09
N ASN A 62 -8.10 -7.05 10.95
CA ASN A 62 -7.13 -7.81 10.18
C ASN A 62 -6.36 -6.93 9.20
N TRP A 63 -5.18 -7.35 8.78
CA TRP A 63 -4.44 -6.65 7.73
C TRP A 63 -5.16 -6.77 6.38
N GLN A 64 -5.30 -5.65 5.67
CA GLN A 64 -5.88 -5.58 4.33
C GLN A 64 -4.79 -5.38 3.28
N PHE A 65 -4.73 -6.25 2.29
CA PHE A 65 -3.75 -6.19 1.21
C PHE A 65 -4.42 -5.74 -0.09
N PHE A 66 -3.88 -4.70 -0.70
CA PHE A 66 -4.33 -4.13 -1.96
C PHE A 66 -3.22 -4.32 -2.99
N CYS A 67 -3.24 -5.48 -3.64
CA CYS A 67 -2.23 -5.89 -4.62
C CYS A 67 -2.92 -6.21 -5.96
N ILE A 68 -2.20 -6.12 -7.08
CA ILE A 68 -2.73 -6.60 -8.37
C ILE A 68 -2.90 -8.12 -8.33
N ASN A 69 -1.88 -8.79 -7.81
CA ASN A 69 -1.91 -10.21 -7.49
C ASN A 69 -1.76 -10.35 -5.98
N ASP A 70 -2.63 -11.13 -5.35
CA ASP A 70 -2.55 -11.31 -3.91
C ASP A 70 -1.22 -11.98 -3.53
N PRO A 71 -0.46 -11.39 -2.58
CA PRO A 71 0.76 -12.01 -2.09
C PRO A 71 0.44 -13.33 -1.39
N SER A 72 1.37 -14.29 -1.46
CA SER A 72 1.25 -15.54 -0.68
C SER A 72 1.18 -15.24 0.82
N GLU A 73 0.61 -16.16 1.61
CA GLU A 73 0.52 -16.00 3.07
C GLU A 73 1.90 -15.76 3.72
N GLY A 74 2.93 -16.45 3.25
CA GLY A 74 4.31 -16.27 3.72
C GLY A 74 4.83 -14.85 3.46
N LEU A 75 4.56 -14.31 2.26
CA LEU A 75 4.94 -12.94 1.92
C LEU A 75 4.09 -11.91 2.68
N GLN A 76 2.80 -12.16 2.87
CA GLN A 76 1.95 -11.30 3.71
C GLN A 76 2.50 -11.19 5.13
N ALA A 77 2.84 -12.33 5.74
CA ALA A 77 3.43 -12.39 7.06
C ALA A 77 4.77 -11.64 7.10
N ASP A 78 5.64 -11.88 6.13
CA ASP A 78 6.93 -11.20 6.01
C ASP A 78 6.78 -9.67 5.89
N ILE A 79 5.78 -9.19 5.12
CA ILE A 79 5.50 -7.76 4.96
C ILE A 79 5.07 -7.12 6.28
N ILE A 80 4.17 -7.76 7.03
CA ILE A 80 3.57 -7.15 8.23
C ILE A 80 4.39 -7.38 9.50
N ASN A 81 5.25 -8.40 9.54
CA ASN A 81 6.00 -8.78 10.75
C ASN A 81 6.82 -7.63 11.37
N PRO A 82 7.50 -6.75 10.59
CA PRO A 82 8.18 -5.58 11.15
C PRO A 82 7.25 -4.55 11.81
N TYR A 83 5.95 -4.65 11.55
CA TYR A 83 4.92 -3.70 11.97
C TYR A 83 3.93 -4.27 12.97
N LEU A 84 4.12 -5.51 13.45
CA LEU A 84 3.31 -6.08 14.54
C LEU A 84 3.58 -5.34 15.86
#